data_AF-A0A955Z4F4-F1
#
_entry.id   AF-A0A955Z4F4-F1
#
_cell.length_a   1.000
_cell.length_b   1.000
_cell.length_c   1.000
_cell.angle_alpha   90.00
_cell.angle_beta   90.00
_cell.angle_gamma   90.00
#
_symmetry.space_group_name_H-M   'P 1'
#
loop_
_entity.id
_entity.type
_entity.pdbx_description
1 polymer ?
#
loop_
_entity_poly.entity_id
_entity_poly.type
_entity_poly.pdbx_seq_one_letter_code
_entity_poly.pdbx_strand_id
1 'polypeptide(L)'
;MHATSLHIAAATHVGLVRERNEDAFVVADLSTGSHVIAERYAARLAPSQDGALVAVSDGMGGASAGDLASRLVVESLAQGFIHARDRRHSIERVEAAVDHAHRAVLDEACVRGIKMGATLT
;
A
#
# COMPACT_ATOMS: atom_id res chain seq x y z
N MET A 1 -30.15 2.59 -4.05
CA MET A 1 -28.67 2.62 -3.92
C MET A 1 -28.10 1.74 -5.01
N HIS A 2 -27.25 2.28 -5.89
CA HIS A 2 -26.56 1.47 -6.89
C HIS A 2 -25.34 0.83 -6.22
N ALA A 3 -25.18 -0.49 -6.36
CA ALA A 3 -23.99 -1.18 -5.90
C ALA A 3 -22.82 -0.78 -6.80
N THR A 4 -21.79 -0.16 -6.22
CA THR A 4 -20.56 0.17 -6.94
C THR A 4 -19.80 -1.12 -7.23
N SER A 5 -19.41 -1.32 -8.48
CA SER A 5 -18.57 -2.43 -8.88
C SER A 5 -17.30 -1.90 -9.54
N LEU A 6 -16.15 -2.34 -9.04
CA LEU A 6 -14.83 -1.94 -9.52
C LEU A 6 -14.17 -3.15 -10.17
N HIS A 7 -13.69 -3.00 -11.39
CA HIS A 7 -12.81 -3.99 -12.03
C HIS A 7 -11.39 -3.46 -11.89
N ILE A 8 -10.55 -4.19 -11.15
CA ILE A 8 -9.20 -3.76 -10.83
C ILE A 8 -8.23 -4.77 -11.43
N ALA A 9 -7.22 -4.24 -12.12
CA ALA A 9 -6.05 -4.98 -12.53
C ALA A 9 -4.80 -4.23 -12.06
N ALA A 10 -3.87 -4.94 -11.45
CA ALA A 10 -2.61 -4.42 -10.96
C ALA A 10 -1.49 -5.40 -11.31
N ALA A 11 -0.35 -4.87 -11.72
CA ALA A 11 0.81 -5.67 -12.05
C ALA A 11 2.08 -4.84 -11.84
N THR A 12 3.16 -5.48 -11.41
CA THR A 12 4.48 -4.89 -11.32
C THR A 12 5.55 -5.86 -11.86
N HIS A 13 6.70 -5.33 -12.28
CA HIS A 13 7.80 -6.12 -12.86
C HIS A 13 9.13 -5.37 -12.70
N VAL A 14 10.22 -6.11 -12.45
CA VAL A 14 11.59 -5.56 -12.26
C VAL A 14 12.13 -4.78 -13.47
N GLY A 15 11.64 -5.10 -14.66
CA GLY A 15 12.10 -4.55 -15.93
C GLY A 15 13.31 -5.32 -16.47
N LEU A 16 14.14 -4.66 -17.28
CA LEU A 16 15.30 -5.28 -17.95
C LEU A 16 16.66 -4.90 -17.34
N VAL A 17 16.70 -3.83 -16.54
CA VAL A 17 17.96 -3.19 -16.13
C VAL A 17 18.18 -3.26 -14.62
N ARG A 18 17.11 -3.26 -13.82
CA ARG A 18 17.22 -3.29 -12.35
C ARG A 18 17.45 -4.72 -11.89
N GLU A 19 18.19 -4.88 -10.80
CA GLU A 19 18.42 -6.18 -10.17
C GLU A 19 17.21 -6.65 -9.36
N ARG A 20 16.43 -5.71 -8.83
CA ARG A 20 15.27 -5.97 -7.97
C ARG A 20 14.12 -5.05 -8.34
N ASN A 21 12.91 -5.57 -8.17
CA ASN A 21 11.70 -4.77 -8.24
C ASN A 21 11.50 -4.07 -6.90
N GLU A 22 11.68 -2.75 -6.88
CA GLU A 22 11.45 -1.93 -5.69
C GLU A 22 10.04 -1.34 -5.66
N ASP A 23 9.18 -1.69 -6.63
CA ASP A 23 7.77 -1.32 -6.63
C ASP A 23 6.91 -2.31 -5.83
N ALA A 24 5.89 -1.80 -5.17
CA ALA A 24 4.84 -2.58 -4.54
C ALA A 24 3.47 -1.95 -4.81
N PHE A 25 2.41 -2.77 -4.80
CA PHE A 25 1.04 -2.27 -4.82
C PHE A 25 0.18 -3.02 -3.80
N VAL A 26 -0.92 -2.39 -3.37
CA VAL A 26 -1.98 -3.05 -2.60
C VAL A 26 -3.34 -2.79 -3.25
N VAL A 27 -4.19 -3.82 -3.22
CA VAL A 27 -5.62 -3.69 -3.49
C VAL A 27 -6.38 -4.23 -2.28
N ALA A 28 -7.25 -3.41 -1.68
CA ALA A 28 -8.04 -3.79 -0.51
C ALA A 28 -9.52 -3.48 -0.70
N ASP A 29 -10.37 -4.42 -0.29
CA ASP A 29 -11.78 -4.17 -0.02
C ASP A 29 -11.92 -3.73 1.44
N LEU A 30 -12.17 -2.45 1.64
CA LEU A 30 -12.25 -1.88 2.98
C LEU A 30 -13.51 -2.33 3.73
N SER A 31 -14.48 -2.93 3.03
CA SER A 31 -15.71 -3.47 3.62
C SER A 31 -15.44 -4.77 4.36
N THR A 32 -14.67 -5.68 3.73
CA THR A 32 -14.32 -7.00 4.27
C THR A 32 -13.02 -7.00 5.06
N GLY A 33 -12.19 -5.95 4.90
CA GLY A 33 -10.83 -5.90 5.44
C GLY A 33 -9.84 -6.77 4.67
N SER A 34 -10.26 -7.39 3.56
CA SER A 34 -9.37 -8.20 2.72
C SER A 34 -8.46 -7.29 1.90
N HIS A 35 -7.18 -7.64 1.83
CA HIS A 35 -6.20 -6.95 0.98
C HIS A 35 -5.25 -7.93 0.33
N VAL A 36 -4.69 -7.52 -0.82
CA VAL A 36 -3.72 -8.29 -1.58
C VAL A 36 -2.53 -7.41 -1.93
N ILE A 37 -1.34 -7.93 -1.68
CA ILE A 37 -0.06 -7.43 -2.17
C ILE A 37 0.56 -8.58 -2.95
N ALA A 38 0.79 -8.38 -4.25
CA ALA A 38 1.22 -9.42 -5.16
C ALA A 38 2.00 -8.82 -6.33
N GLU A 39 2.56 -9.66 -7.21
CA GLU A 39 3.16 -9.18 -8.46
C GLU A 39 2.11 -8.91 -9.53
N ARG A 40 0.99 -9.63 -9.50
CA ARG A 40 -0.15 -9.46 -10.40
C ARG A 40 -1.45 -9.75 -9.66
N TYR A 41 -2.47 -8.96 -9.95
CA TYR A 41 -3.80 -9.12 -9.42
C TYR A 41 -4.82 -8.66 -10.45
N ALA A 42 -5.90 -9.41 -10.62
CA ALA A 42 -7.04 -8.98 -11.42
C ALA A 42 -8.32 -9.54 -10.80
N ALA A 43 -9.24 -8.67 -10.40
CA ALA A 43 -10.51 -9.08 -9.82
C ALA A 43 -11.58 -8.02 -9.98
N ARG A 44 -12.82 -8.46 -9.79
CA ARG A 44 -13.97 -7.57 -9.62
C ARG A 44 -14.24 -7.43 -8.13
N LEU A 45 -14.15 -6.22 -7.61
CA LEU A 45 -14.60 -5.87 -6.27
C LEU A 45 -15.99 -5.26 -6.31
N ALA A 46 -16.76 -5.49 -5.25
CA ALA A 46 -18.05 -4.87 -5.02
C ALA A 46 -18.05 -4.27 -3.60
N PRO A 47 -17.19 -3.26 -3.34
CA PRO A 47 -17.09 -2.68 -2.02
C PRO A 47 -18.42 -2.01 -1.63
N SER A 48 -18.75 -2.11 -0.36
CA SER A 48 -19.87 -1.41 0.26
C SER A 48 -19.54 0.09 0.44
N GLN A 49 -20.15 0.76 1.41
CA GLN A 49 -19.91 2.19 1.65
C GLN A 49 -18.48 2.49 2.14
N ASP A 50 -17.78 1.49 2.67
CA ASP A 50 -16.39 1.63 3.12
C ASP A 50 -15.38 1.73 1.96
N GLY A 51 -15.78 1.44 0.71
CA GLY A 51 -14.96 1.64 -0.48
C GLY A 51 -13.84 0.60 -0.67
N ALA A 52 -12.95 0.89 -1.62
CA ALA A 52 -11.75 0.11 -1.88
C ALA A 52 -10.52 1.02 -1.79
N LEU A 53 -9.39 0.46 -1.36
CA LEU A 53 -8.09 1.11 -1.38
C LEU A 53 -7.26 0.46 -2.49
N VAL A 54 -6.70 1.28 -3.37
CA VAL A 54 -5.67 0.87 -4.32
C VAL A 54 -4.53 1.85 -4.16
N ALA A 55 -3.32 1.33 -3.96
CA ALA A 55 -2.14 2.17 -3.83
C ALA A 55 -0.92 1.51 -4.46
N VAL A 56 0.00 2.34 -4.93
CA VAL A 56 1.29 1.95 -5.49
C VAL A 56 2.39 2.70 -4.75
N SER A 57 3.52 2.03 -4.54
CA SER A 57 4.70 2.59 -3.89
C SER A 57 5.94 2.19 -4.68
N ASP A 58 6.77 3.17 -5.01
CA ASP A 58 8.10 3.00 -5.64
C ASP A 58 9.17 3.23 -4.57
N GLY A 59 9.94 2.18 -4.28
CA GLY A 59 10.97 2.14 -3.26
C GLY A 59 12.25 2.87 -3.67
N MET A 60 12.85 3.58 -2.73
CA MET A 60 14.10 4.30 -2.91
C MET A 60 14.97 4.20 -1.65
N GLY A 61 16.26 3.87 -1.78
CA GLY A 61 17.12 3.76 -0.61
C GLY A 61 18.57 3.44 -0.91
N GLY A 62 19.44 3.74 0.05
CA GLY A 62 20.82 3.25 0.02
C GLY A 62 20.86 1.79 0.47
N ALA A 63 21.85 1.03 0.00
CA ALA A 63 22.03 -0.40 0.32
C ALA A 63 20.90 -1.34 -0.16
N SER A 64 20.12 -0.97 -1.19
CA SER A 64 19.13 -1.85 -1.85
C SER A 64 17.97 -2.30 -0.95
N ALA A 65 17.42 -1.37 -0.17
CA ALA A 65 16.27 -1.60 0.73
C ALA A 65 14.97 -0.96 0.23
N GLY A 66 14.90 -0.53 -1.05
CA GLY A 66 13.69 0.07 -1.60
C GLY A 66 12.53 -0.92 -1.68
N ASP A 67 12.80 -2.19 -2.01
CA ASP A 67 11.79 -3.25 -2.08
C ASP A 67 11.15 -3.59 -0.71
N LEU A 68 11.90 -3.41 0.37
CA LEU A 68 11.36 -3.50 1.72
C LEU A 68 10.54 -2.26 2.06
N ALA A 69 11.06 -1.07 1.74
CA ALA A 69 10.38 0.19 2.06
C ALA A 69 9.03 0.32 1.36
N SER A 70 8.93 0.03 0.05
CA SER A 70 7.67 0.13 -0.68
C SER A 70 6.63 -0.89 -0.20
N ARG A 71 7.05 -2.13 0.12
CA ARG A 71 6.18 -3.13 0.74
C ARG A 71 5.64 -2.66 2.08
N LEU A 72 6.50 -2.16 2.97
CA LEU A 72 6.08 -1.63 4.27
C LEU A 72 5.09 -0.48 4.11
N VAL A 73 5.32 0.43 3.15
CA VAL A 73 4.38 1.53 2.88
C VAL A 73 2.99 0.99 2.54
N VAL A 74 2.86 0.09 1.57
CA VAL A 74 1.54 -0.40 1.14
C VAL A 74 0.88 -1.31 2.18
N GLU A 75 1.65 -2.10 2.94
CA GLU A 75 1.16 -2.91 4.05
C GLU A 75 0.62 -2.03 5.17
N SER A 76 1.43 -1.12 5.69
CA SER A 76 1.03 -0.23 6.78
C SER A 76 -0.13 0.68 6.39
N LEU A 77 -0.16 1.18 5.14
CA LEU A 77 -1.29 1.96 4.65
C LEU A 77 -2.58 1.14 4.71
N ALA A 78 -2.59 -0.09 4.17
CA ALA A 78 -3.76 -0.95 4.20
C ALA A 78 -4.21 -1.25 5.63
N GLN A 79 -3.28 -1.56 6.54
CA GLN A 79 -3.58 -1.78 7.96
C GLN A 79 -4.19 -0.54 8.62
N GLY A 80 -3.66 0.66 8.32
CA GLY A 80 -4.19 1.93 8.82
C GLY A 80 -5.64 2.17 8.40
N PHE A 81 -6.01 1.80 7.17
CA PHE A 81 -7.40 1.88 6.72
C PHE A 81 -8.29 0.77 7.30
N ILE A 82 -7.83 -0.48 7.29
CA ILE A 82 -8.63 -1.65 7.72
C ILE A 82 -8.97 -1.58 9.21
N HIS A 83 -8.02 -1.14 10.04
CA HIS A 83 -8.17 -1.07 11.49
C HIS A 83 -8.66 0.28 12.02
N ALA A 84 -8.96 1.24 11.13
CA ALA A 84 -9.48 2.55 11.54
C ALA A 84 -10.83 2.40 12.26
N ARG A 85 -10.95 3.00 13.45
CA ARG A 85 -12.22 3.05 14.20
C ARG A 85 -13.28 3.89 13.50
N ASP A 86 -12.86 4.96 12.82
CA ASP A 86 -13.72 5.75 11.95
C ASP A 86 -13.54 5.27 10.51
N ARG A 87 -14.62 4.73 9.93
CA ARG A 87 -14.63 4.21 8.56
C ARG A 87 -15.12 5.25 7.55
N ARG A 88 -15.44 6.47 8.00
CA ARG A 88 -15.78 7.56 7.08
C ARG A 88 -14.58 7.86 6.18
N HIS A 89 -14.90 8.18 4.94
CA HIS A 89 -13.94 8.69 3.98
C HIS A 89 -13.65 10.14 4.36
N SER A 90 -12.46 10.38 4.89
CA SER A 90 -12.02 11.72 5.28
C SER A 90 -10.53 11.88 4.99
N ILE A 91 -10.10 13.12 4.79
CA ILE A 91 -8.70 13.42 4.49
C ILE A 91 -7.82 13.08 5.71
N GLU A 92 -8.34 13.28 6.92
CA GLU A 92 -7.65 12.97 8.18
C GLU A 92 -7.37 11.47 8.31
N ARG A 93 -8.26 10.61 7.81
CA ARG A 93 -8.03 9.16 7.79
C ARG A 93 -6.90 8.80 6.84
N VAL A 94 -6.84 9.44 5.67
CA VAL A 94 -5.75 9.25 4.70
C VAL A 94 -4.44 9.70 5.34
N GLU A 95 -4.39 10.91 5.90
CA GLU A 95 -3.21 11.47 6.58
C GLU A 95 -2.72 10.55 7.70
N ALA A 96 -3.62 10.08 8.57
CA ALA A 96 -3.26 9.19 9.66
C ALA A 96 -2.68 7.85 9.18
N ALA A 97 -3.21 7.30 8.08
CA ALA A 97 -2.70 6.07 7.48
C ALA A 97 -1.33 6.27 6.80
N VAL A 98 -1.14 7.42 6.13
CA VAL A 98 0.15 7.82 5.55
C VAL A 98 1.20 8.03 6.65
N ASP A 99 0.86 8.71 7.74
CA ASP A 99 1.74 8.89 8.90
C ASP A 99 2.08 7.57 9.59
N HIS A 100 1.14 6.62 9.62
CA HIS A 100 1.42 5.27 10.11
C HIS A 100 2.43 4.55 9.21
N ALA A 101 2.24 4.58 7.89
CA ALA A 101 3.18 4.02 6.93
C ALA A 101 4.58 4.68 7.00
N HIS A 102 4.63 6.00 7.11
CA HIS A 102 5.88 6.73 7.26
C HIS A 102 6.66 6.30 8.51
N ARG A 103 5.99 6.17 9.66
CA ARG A 103 6.62 5.70 10.90
C ARG A 103 7.14 4.28 10.79
N ALA A 104 6.39 3.37 10.17
CA ALA A 104 6.83 1.99 9.97
C ALA A 104 8.15 1.92 9.18
N VAL A 105 8.30 2.74 8.14
CA VAL A 105 9.56 2.84 7.38
C VAL A 105 10.69 3.41 8.22
N LEU A 106 10.43 4.46 9.01
CA LEU A 106 11.45 5.06 9.90
C LEU A 106 11.92 4.09 10.99
N ASP A 107 10.98 3.38 11.62
CA ASP A 107 11.28 2.42 12.68
C ASP A 107 12.14 1.27 12.13
N GLU A 108 11.75 0.71 10.97
CA GLU A 108 12.53 -0.36 10.33
C GLU A 108 13.92 0.12 9.88
N ALA A 109 14.01 1.34 9.32
CA ALA A 109 15.28 1.95 8.95
C ALA A 109 16.20 2.12 10.17
N CYS A 110 15.65 2.54 11.32
CA CYS A 110 16.36 2.68 12.58
C CYS A 110 16.88 1.34 13.10
N VAL A 111 16.02 0.31 13.15
CA VAL A 111 16.37 -1.05 13.61
C VAL A 111 17.54 -1.63 12.79
N ARG A 112 17.54 -1.39 11.47
CA ARG A 112 18.59 -1.90 10.57
C ARG A 112 19.83 -1.01 10.48
N GLY A 113 19.75 0.23 10.95
CA GLY A 113 20.83 1.21 10.80
C GLY A 113 21.11 1.59 9.35
N ILE A 114 20.11 1.56 8.47
CA ILE A 114 20.22 1.91 7.05
C ILE A 114 19.24 3.02 6.66
N LYS A 115 19.46 3.66 5.51
CA LYS A 115 18.52 4.65 4.95
C LYS A 115 17.66 4.00 3.88
N MET A 116 16.34 4.08 4.05
CA MET A 116 15.36 3.63 3.07
C MET A 116 14.14 4.55 3.07
N GLY A 117 13.37 4.51 2.00
CA GLY A 117 12.17 5.31 1.77
C GLY A 117 11.39 4.77 0.58
N ALA A 118 10.18 5.28 0.37
CA ALA A 118 9.39 4.96 -0.81
C ALA A 118 8.38 6.08 -1.08
N THR A 119 7.94 6.18 -2.33
CA THR A 119 6.81 7.04 -2.72
C THR A 119 5.48 6.38 -2.35
N LEU A 120 4.38 7.11 -2.46
CA LEU A 120 3.04 6.56 -2.32
C LEU A 120 2.07 7.30 -3.24
N THR A 121 1.29 6.55 -4.03
CA THR A 121 0.25 7.07 -4.93
C THR A 121 -1.02 6.23 -4.84
#